data_AF-A0A381T901-F1
#
_entry.id   AF-A0A381T901-F1
#
_cell.length_a   1.000
_cell.length_b   1.000
_cell.length_c   1.000
_cell.angle_alpha   90.00
_cell.angle_beta   90.00
_cell.angle_gamma   90.00
#
_symmetry.space_group_name_H-M   'P 1'
#
loop_
_entity.id
_entity.type
_entity.pdbx_description
1 polymer ?
#
loop_
_entity_poly.entity_id
_entity_poly.type
_entity_poly.pdbx_seq_one_letter_code
_entity_poly.pdbx_strand_id
1 'polypeptide(L)' 'MPHVKCLQCRECKSEYPVEPLNVCEFCFGPLEVSYDYHSVAKSVSRKSIESGPNTMWRYHDFLP' A
#
# COMPACT_ATOMS: atom_id res chain seq x y z
N MET A 1 6.43 0.26 5.50
CA MET A 1 5.29 -0.57 5.05
C MET A 1 4.23 -0.79 6.14
N PRO A 2 3.75 0.24 6.88
CA PRO A 2 2.57 0.07 7.71
C PRO A 2 1.38 -0.42 6.86
N HIS A 3 0.67 -1.43 7.38
CA HIS A 3 -0.56 -1.96 6.78
C HIS A 3 -0.45 -2.61 5.38
N VAL A 4 0.74 -2.76 4.80
CA VAL A 4 0.90 -3.47 3.51
C VAL A 4 0.71 -4.98 3.72
N LYS A 5 -0.13 -5.61 2.88
CA LYS A 5 -0.35 -7.06 2.87
C LYS A 5 0.60 -7.77 1.90
N CYS A 6 0.62 -7.32 0.65
CA CYS A 6 1.36 -7.95 -0.45
C CYS A 6 1.45 -6.99 -1.64
N LEU A 7 2.22 -7.38 -2.65
CA LEU A 7 2.06 -6.84 -3.99
C LEU A 7 1.04 -7.70 -4.74
N GLN A 8 0.15 -7.09 -5.52
CA GLN A 8 -0.87 -7.78 -6.29
C GLN A 8 -0.80 -7.34 -7.75
N CYS A 9 -0.80 -8.30 -8.68
CA CYS A 9 -0.92 -7.97 -10.09
C CYS A 9 -2.29 -7.36 -10.38
N ARG A 10 -2.29 -6.19 -11.03
CA ARG A 10 -3.52 -5.48 -11.41
C ARG A 10 -4.43 -6.33 -12.30
N GLU A 11 -3.85 -7.11 -13.20
CA GLU A 11 -4.56 -7.87 -14.24
C GLU A 11 -4.99 -9.26 -13.75
N CYS A 12 -4.05 -10.12 -13.36
CA CYS A 12 -4.34 -11.52 -13.02
C CYS A 12 -4.57 -11.78 -11.53
N LYS A 13 -4.41 -10.76 -10.68
CA LYS A 13 -4.58 -10.84 -9.21
C LYS A 13 -3.62 -11.76 -8.46
N SER A 14 -2.57 -12.27 -9.12
CA SER A 14 -1.49 -13.00 -8.44
C SER A 14 -0.87 -12.14 -7.34
N GLU A 15 -0.64 -12.74 -6.19
CA GLU A 15 -0.04 -12.10 -5.02
C GLU A 15 1.45 -12.43 -4.92
N TYR A 16 2.23 -11.44 -4.47
CA TYR A 16 3.68 -11.49 -4.35
C TYR A 16 4.12 -10.91 -3.00
N PRO A 17 5.26 -11.34 -2.46
CA PRO A 17 5.85 -10.72 -1.30
C PRO A 17 6.17 -9.24 -1.55
N VAL A 18 6.28 -8.47 -0.46
CA VAL A 18 6.63 -7.05 -0.50
C VAL A 18 8.14 -6.90 -0.77
N GLU A 19 8.48 -6.82 -2.04
CA GLU A 19 9.84 -6.80 -2.56
C GLU A 19 9.96 -5.73 -3.66
N PRO A 20 11.16 -5.36 -4.13
CA PRO A 20 11.35 -4.38 -5.21
C PRO A 20 10.99 -4.98 -6.58
N LEU A 21 9.74 -5.47 -6.70
CA LEU A 21 9.15 -6.06 -7.90
C LEU A 21 8.10 -5.11 -8.45
N ASN A 22 8.05 -4.97 -9.77
CA ASN A 22 7.10 -4.09 -10.46
C ASN A 22 6.31 -4.80 -11.57
N VAL A 23 6.68 -6.04 -11.93
CA VAL A 23 6.11 -6.80 -13.04
C VAL A 23 5.73 -8.20 -12.59
N CYS A 24 4.53 -8.63 -12.98
CA CYS A 24 4.04 -10.00 -12.78
C CYS A 24 4.77 -10.99 -13.70
N GLU A 25 5.23 -12.12 -13.17
CA GLU A 25 5.94 -13.15 -13.94
C GLU A 25 5.02 -13.92 -14.91
N PHE A 26 3.70 -13.92 -14.67
CA PHE A 26 2.75 -14.70 -15.46
C PHE A 26 2.16 -13.94 -16.65
N CYS A 27 1.83 -12.66 -16.47
CA CYS A 27 1.14 -11.86 -17.48
C CYS A 27 1.87 -10.57 -17.86
N PHE A 28 3.04 -10.30 -17.26
CA PHE A 28 3.81 -9.06 -17.47
C PHE A 28 3.03 -7.77 -17.14
N GLY A 29 1.91 -7.90 -16.42
CA GLY A 29 1.14 -6.77 -15.91
C GLY A 29 1.82 -6.09 -14.72
N PRO A 30 1.44 -4.83 -14.42
CA PRO A 30 2.01 -4.09 -13.31
C PRO A 30 1.59 -4.69 -11.96
N LEU A 31 2.51 -4.68 -11.00
CA LEU A 31 2.24 -4.98 -9.60
C LEU A 31 1.86 -3.70 -8.85
N GLU A 32 0.82 -3.77 -8.02
CA GLU A 32 0.34 -2.69 -7.17
C GLU A 32 0.39 -3.12 -5.70
N VAL A 33 0.49 -2.17 -4.77
CA VAL A 33 0.52 -2.46 -3.33
C VAL A 33 -0.89 -2.75 -2.82
N SER A 34 -1.09 -3.90 -2.18
CA SER A 34 -2.34 -4.27 -1.51
C SER A 34 -2.25 -3.94 -0.02
N TYR A 35 -3.24 -3.20 0.50
CA TYR A 35 -3.29 -2.75 1.90
C TYR A 35 -4.32 -3.52 2.73
N ASP A 36 -4.05 -3.63 4.04
CA ASP A 36 -5.05 -4.00 5.02
C ASP A 36 -5.92 -2.82 5.43
N TYR A 37 -6.97 -2.56 4.66
CA TYR A 37 -7.89 -1.46 4.95
C TYR A 37 -8.56 -1.55 6.33
N HIS A 38 -8.72 -2.75 6.92
CA HIS A 38 -9.21 -2.87 8.29
C HIS A 38 -8.23 -2.34 9.32
N SER A 39 -6.93 -2.55 9.09
CA SER A 39 -5.86 -2.05 9.94
C SER A 39 -5.71 -0.54 9.79
N VAL A 40 -5.71 -0.04 8.54
CA VAL A 40 -5.71 1.40 8.21
C VAL A 40 -6.88 2.14 8.86
N ALA A 41 -8.09 1.60 8.78
CA ALA A 41 -9.29 2.25 9.34
C ALA A 41 -9.24 2.37 10.87
N LYS A 42 -8.42 1.55 11.56
CA LYS A 42 -8.23 1.61 13.02
C LYS A 42 -7.15 2.62 13.42
N SER A 43 -6.13 2.81 12.60
CA SER A 43 -4.96 3.66 12.91
C SER A 43 -5.08 5.08 12.36
N VAL A 44 -5.74 5.26 11.21
CA VAL A 44 -5.75 6.52 10.48
C VAL A 44 -7.12 7.19 10.53
N SER A 45 -7.11 8.49 10.81
CA SER A 45 -8.29 9.35 10.73
C SER A 45 -7.96 10.65 10.00
N ARG A 46 -8.98 11.36 9.52
CA ARG A 46 -8.77 12.69 8.95
C ARG A 46 -8.05 13.64 9.92
N LYS A 47 -8.40 13.57 11.20
CA LYS A 47 -7.78 14.38 12.27
C LYS A 47 -6.30 14.06 12.45
N SER A 48 -5.91 12.78 12.41
CA SER A 48 -4.49 12.41 12.56
C SER A 48 -3.66 12.91 11.37
N ILE A 49 -4.20 12.82 10.15
CA ILE A 49 -3.57 13.36 8.94
C ILE A 49 -3.43 14.90 9.03
N GLU A 50 -4.48 15.61 9.42
CA GLU A 50 -4.46 17.08 9.54
C GLU A 50 -3.54 17.58 10.66
N SER A 51 -3.28 16.76 11.69
CA SER A 51 -2.33 17.09 12.76
C SER A 51 -0.86 16.90 12.37
N GLY A 52 -0.59 16.25 11.23
CA GLY A 52 0.75 16.03 10.71
C GLY A 52 1.38 17.27 10.07
N PRO A 53 2.66 17.20 9.67
CA PRO A 53 3.32 18.29 8.96
C PRO A 53 2.66 18.56 7.60
N ASN A 54 2.73 19.80 7.11
CA ASN A 54 2.25 20.20 5.77
C ASN A 54 3.19 19.71 4.64
N THR A 55 3.43 18.41 4.61
CA THR A 55 4.24 17.69 3.63
C THR A 55 3.59 16.34 3.34
N MET A 56 4.11 15.56 2.38
CA MET A 56 3.62 14.20 2.11
C MET A 56 3.73 13.26 3.34
N TRP A 57 4.61 13.57 4.29
CA TRP A 57 4.83 12.75 5.49
C TRP A 57 3.62 12.66 6.43
N ARG A 58 2.61 13.52 6.29
CA ARG A 58 1.33 13.35 7.01
C ARG A 58 0.55 12.10 6.61
N TYR A 59 0.92 11.47 5.49
CA TYR A 59 0.34 10.23 4.99
C TYR A 59 1.25 9.02 5.21
N HIS A 60 2.22 9.10 6.12
CA HIS A 60 3.21 8.05 6.37
C HIS A 60 2.59 6.64 6.52
N ASP A 61 1.42 6.54 7.16
CA ASP A 61 0.73 5.25 7.36
C ASP A 61 0.19 4.61 6.06
N PHE A 62 0.13 5.36 4.96
CA PHE A 62 -0.22 4.87 3.63
C PHE A 62 1.00 4.68 2.72
N LEU A 63 2.21 4.96 3.19
CA LEU A 63 3.40 4.82 2.36
C LEU A 63 3.91 3.37 2.48
N PRO A 64 4.16 2.68 1.35
CA PRO A 64 4.88 1.41 1.35
C PRO A 64 6.32 1.64 1.85
#